data_AF-A0A812QN01-F1
#
_entry.id   AF-A0A812QN01-F1
#
_cell.length_a   1.000
_cell.length_b   1.000
_cell.length_c   1.000
_cell.angle_alpha   90.00
_cell.angle_beta   90.00
_cell.angle_gamma   90.00
#
_symmetry.space_group_name_H-M   'P 1'
#
loop_
_entity.id
_entity.type
_entity.pdbx_description
1 polymer ?
#
loop_
_entity_poly.entity_id
_entity_poly.type
_entity_poly.pdbx_seq_one_letter_code
_entity_poly.pdbx_strand_id
1 'polypeptide(L)'
;MVLLLVFMSAGSLAMGNLLQEFIATDSNVLEDREWIWIHYGTAYRSLYTLYEITFAGNWPTKARPVLDKVSHAFVVFFVLYITLIVFAVIRVVTAVFLKDTLEAAQNDAELQMVNQMRKKAEYIKRLERAFTSIDAGGNGMITEERLIDPSPAIMRLASQPQNRCAMISLTYSHRRMAADPPPLPPAFI
;
A
#
# COMPACT_ATOMS: atom_id res chain seq x y z
N MET A 1 14.76 11.64 2.03
CA MET A 1 16.11 12.26 1.93
C MET A 1 16.11 13.71 2.38
N VAL A 2 15.23 14.59 1.88
CA VAL A 2 15.13 16.00 2.33
C VAL A 2 14.98 16.13 3.84
N LEU A 3 14.12 15.30 4.47
CA LEU A 3 13.94 15.30 5.92
C LEU A 3 15.23 15.04 6.72
N LEU A 4 16.07 14.10 6.27
CA LEU A 4 17.35 13.81 6.92
C LEU A 4 18.28 15.01 6.85
N LEU A 5 18.34 15.67 5.68
CA LEU A 5 19.15 16.86 5.48
C LEU A 5 18.71 18.00 6.42
N VAL A 6 17.41 18.21 6.60
CA VAL A 6 16.87 19.21 7.53
C VAL A 6 17.30 18.91 8.98
N PHE A 7 17.18 17.67 9.45
CA PHE A 7 17.61 17.30 10.80
C PHE A 7 19.12 17.45 11.00
N MET A 8 19.92 17.10 9.99
CA MET A 8 21.38 17.27 10.02
C MET A 8 21.77 18.75 10.07
N SER A 9 21.14 19.59 9.25
CA SER A 9 21.37 21.05 9.28
C SER A 9 20.98 21.67 10.61
N ALA A 10 19.82 21.29 11.16
CA ALA A 10 19.36 21.78 12.47
C ALA A 10 20.32 21.36 13.60
N GLY A 11 20.75 20.09 13.62
CA GLY A 11 21.73 19.61 14.59
C GLY A 11 23.09 20.29 14.46
N SER A 12 23.52 20.58 13.22
CA SER A 12 24.80 21.24 12.95
C SER A 12 24.81 22.66 13.50
N LEU A 13 23.75 23.41 13.23
CA LEU A 13 23.59 24.76 13.76
C LEU A 13 23.50 24.74 15.28
N ALA A 14 22.77 23.80 15.87
CA ALA A 14 22.68 23.68 17.33
C ALA A 14 24.07 23.44 17.96
N MET A 15 24.85 22.48 17.45
CA MET A 15 26.19 22.22 17.99
C MET A 15 27.17 23.36 17.74
N GLY A 16 27.16 23.94 16.54
CA GLY A 16 28.03 25.08 16.23
C GLY A 16 27.80 26.25 17.19
N ASN A 17 26.55 26.54 17.53
CA ASN A 17 26.22 27.60 18.49
C ASN A 17 26.56 27.21 19.94
N LEU A 18 26.24 25.99 20.37
CA LEU A 18 26.47 25.55 21.75
C LEU A 18 27.96 25.43 22.10
N LEU A 19 28.82 25.10 21.14
CA LEU A 19 30.27 24.98 21.35
C LEU A 19 31.02 26.31 21.22
N GLN A 20 30.36 27.36 20.75
CA GLN A 20 31.01 28.64 20.49
C GLN A 20 31.58 29.26 21.76
N GLU A 21 30.89 29.11 22.91
CA GLU A 21 31.36 29.61 24.20
C GLU A 21 32.66 28.92 24.64
N PHE A 22 32.75 27.59 24.48
CA PHE A 22 33.95 26.84 24.80
C PHE A 22 35.14 27.24 23.93
N ILE A 23 34.89 27.47 22.63
CA ILE A 23 35.90 27.92 21.67
C ILE A 23 36.38 29.34 22.00
N ALA A 24 35.48 30.26 22.35
CA ALA A 24 35.80 31.66 22.62
C ALA A 24 36.55 31.87 23.95
N THR A 25 36.43 30.93 24.89
CA THR A 25 37.01 31.05 26.22
C THR A 25 38.52 30.79 26.22
N ASP A 26 39.32 31.81 26.48
CA ASP A 26 40.79 31.74 26.45
C ASP A 26 41.43 30.94 27.60
N SER A 27 40.68 30.68 28.69
CA SER A 27 41.17 29.85 29.79
C SER A 27 41.18 28.35 29.50
N ASN A 28 40.51 27.90 28.43
CA ASN A 28 40.47 26.49 28.05
C ASN A 28 41.77 26.08 27.32
N VAL A 29 42.14 24.80 27.44
CA VAL A 29 43.33 24.22 26.80
C VAL A 29 43.30 24.45 25.29
N LEU A 30 44.38 25.02 24.74
CA LEU A 30 44.47 25.42 23.34
C LEU A 30 44.21 24.25 22.37
N GLU A 31 44.81 23.09 22.63
CA GLU A 31 44.64 21.87 21.82
C GLU A 31 43.17 21.45 21.71
N ASP A 32 42.42 21.57 22.81
CA ASP A 32 41.01 21.17 22.86
C ASP A 32 40.11 22.14 22.11
N ARG A 33 40.40 23.44 22.23
CA ARG A 33 39.72 24.49 21.47
C ARG A 33 39.96 24.33 19.98
N GLU A 34 41.20 24.06 19.57
CA GLU A 34 41.56 23.84 18.17
C GLU A 34 40.86 22.61 17.60
N TRP A 35 40.85 21.50 18.34
CA TRP A 35 40.15 20.29 17.91
C TRP A 35 38.64 20.54 17.72
N ILE A 36 38.00 21.22 18.68
CA ILE A 36 36.57 21.56 18.60
C ILE A 36 36.30 22.54 17.46
N TRP A 37 37.18 23.51 17.23
CA TRP A 37 37.07 24.44 16.11
C TRP A 37 37.17 23.76 14.74
N ILE A 38 38.06 22.78 14.59
CA ILE A 38 38.23 22.02 13.33
C ILE A 38 36.98 21.20 13.02
N HIS A 39 36.30 20.67 14.03
CA HIS A 39 35.14 19.79 13.84
C HIS A 39 33.80 20.53 13.87
N TYR A 40 33.65 21.54 14.73
CA TYR A 40 32.35 22.18 15.00
C TYR A 40 32.36 23.71 14.84
N GLY A 41 33.51 24.34 14.62
CA GLY A 41 33.67 25.80 14.69
C GLY A 41 32.94 26.60 13.62
N THR A 42 32.54 25.99 12.50
CA THR A 42 31.72 26.65 11.48
C THR A 42 30.53 25.79 11.11
N ALA A 43 29.47 26.39 10.55
CA ALA A 43 28.29 25.66 10.10
C ALA A 43 28.64 24.53 9.12
N TYR A 44 29.59 24.78 8.20
CA TYR A 44 30.08 23.76 7.27
C TYR A 44 30.82 22.62 7.98
N ARG A 45 31.73 22.94 8.92
CA ARG A 45 32.49 21.94 9.68
C ARG A 45 31.56 21.08 10.55
N SER A 46 30.66 21.72 11.30
CA SER A 46 29.64 21.04 12.10
C SER A 46 28.75 20.14 11.23
N LEU A 47 28.37 20.60 10.04
CA LEU A 47 27.54 19.81 9.12
C LEU A 47 28.30 18.59 8.60
N TYR A 48 29.56 18.76 8.22
CA TYR A 48 30.43 17.67 7.79
C TYR A 48 30.67 16.65 8.92
N THR A 49 30.94 17.11 10.15
CA THR A 49 31.11 16.23 11.31
C THR A 49 29.84 15.45 11.64
N LEU A 50 28.66 16.08 11.59
CA LEU A 50 27.39 15.35 11.77
C LEU A 50 27.07 14.41 10.62
N TYR A 51 27.52 14.71 9.40
CA TYR A 51 27.48 13.79 8.27
C TYR A 51 28.33 12.56 8.53
N GLU A 52 29.58 12.72 8.99
CA GLU A 52 30.43 11.60 9.39
C GLU A 52 29.79 10.78 10.51
N ILE A 53 29.24 11.43 11.55
CA ILE A 53 28.53 10.76 12.64
C ILE A 53 27.36 9.92 12.11
N THR A 54 26.62 10.43 11.13
CA THR A 54 25.42 9.79 10.59
C THR A 54 25.74 8.61 9.69
N PHE A 55 26.77 8.70 8.85
CA PHE A 55 27.04 7.71 7.80
C PHE A 55 28.25 6.83 8.06
N ALA A 56 29.28 7.31 8.76
CA ALA A 56 30.51 6.55 8.98
C ALA A 56 30.44 5.62 10.20
N GLY A 57 29.41 5.74 11.05
CA GLY A 57 29.19 4.87 12.21
C GLY A 57 30.18 5.06 13.37
N ASN A 58 31.31 5.74 13.15
CA ASN A 58 32.34 6.01 14.16
C ASN A 58 32.04 7.27 15.01
N TRP A 59 30.77 7.49 15.32
CA TRP A 59 30.30 8.66 16.06
C TRP A 59 30.93 8.84 17.46
N PRO A 60 31.33 7.79 18.22
CA PRO A 60 31.94 8.00 19.54
C PRO A 60 33.25 8.79 19.48
N THR A 61 34.00 8.70 18.38
CA THR A 61 35.26 9.45 18.23
C THR A 61 35.04 10.96 18.06
N LYS A 62 33.87 11.37 17.55
CA LYS A 62 33.51 12.79 17.40
C LYS A 62 32.71 13.32 18.58
N ALA A 63 32.01 12.44 19.31
CA ALA A 63 31.22 12.80 20.48
C ALA A 63 32.04 12.82 21.78
N ARG A 64 32.86 11.79 22.06
CA ARG A 64 33.58 11.66 23.35
C ARG A 64 34.45 12.87 23.70
N PRO A 65 35.25 13.46 22.78
CA PRO A 65 36.02 14.65 23.12
C PRO A 65 35.15 15.84 23.54
N VAL A 66 33.93 15.95 22.99
CA VAL A 66 32.98 17.00 23.40
C VAL A 66 32.46 16.74 24.82
N LEU A 67 32.12 15.48 25.13
CA LEU A 67 31.61 15.11 26.46
C LEU A 67 32.67 15.28 27.55
N ASP A 68 33.87 14.78 27.30
CA ASP A 68 34.95 14.72 28.29
C ASP A 68 35.58 16.09 28.52
N LYS A 69 35.68 16.93 27.47
CA LYS A 69 36.44 18.19 27.52
C LYS A 69 35.59 19.45 27.64
N VAL A 70 34.33 19.42 27.21
CA VAL A 70 33.42 20.57 27.28
C VAL A 70 32.45 20.42 28.43
N SER A 71 31.56 19.43 28.34
CA SER A 71 30.56 19.14 29.38
C SER A 71 29.87 17.82 29.11
N HIS A 72 29.63 17.07 30.18
CA HIS A 72 28.89 15.80 30.13
C HIS A 72 27.42 16.01 29.73
N ALA A 73 26.88 17.24 29.84
CA ALA A 73 25.51 17.57 29.43
C ALA A 73 25.27 17.32 27.93
N PHE A 74 26.30 17.38 27.08
CA PHE A 74 26.21 17.11 25.65
C PHE A 74 25.83 15.66 25.33
N VAL A 75 25.92 14.72 26.29
CA VAL A 75 25.46 13.33 26.09
C VAL A 75 24.00 13.27 25.66
N VAL A 76 23.15 14.15 26.22
CA VAL A 76 21.72 14.21 25.91
C VAL A 76 21.52 14.60 24.44
N PHE A 77 22.29 15.57 23.96
CA PHE A 77 22.23 16.00 22.56
C PHE A 77 22.60 14.87 21.61
N PHE A 78 23.75 14.22 21.79
CA PHE A 78 24.21 13.17 20.87
C PHE A 78 23.30 11.94 20.88
N VAL A 79 22.80 11.53 22.05
CA VAL A 79 21.87 10.39 22.15
C VAL A 79 20.56 10.72 21.45
N LEU A 80 19.97 11.91 21.68
CA LEU A 80 18.75 12.32 21.00
C LEU A 80 18.96 12.45 19.49
N TYR A 81 20.07 13.04 19.06
CA TYR A 81 20.39 13.19 17.64
C TYR A 81 20.49 11.82 16.94
N ILE A 82 21.28 10.89 17.49
CA ILE A 82 21.49 9.57 16.89
C ILE A 82 20.19 8.78 16.86
N THR A 83 19.42 8.77 17.95
CA THR A 83 18.14 8.05 18.01
C THR A 83 17.13 8.58 16.99
N LEU A 84 17.03 9.90 16.84
CA LEU A 84 16.16 10.54 15.83
C LEU A 84 16.60 10.21 14.40
N ILE A 85 17.89 10.27 14.11
CA ILE A 85 18.43 9.97 12.77
C ILE A 85 18.23 8.50 12.42
N VAL A 86 18.55 7.57 13.33
CA VAL A 86 18.34 6.13 13.11
C VAL A 86 16.85 5.84 12.88
N PHE A 87 15.97 6.42 13.69
CA PHE A 87 14.53 6.29 13.50
C PHE A 87 14.08 6.85 12.15
N ALA A 88 14.55 8.03 11.76
CA ALA A 88 14.21 8.65 10.47
C ALA A 88 14.68 7.79 9.28
N VAL A 89 15.89 7.22 9.34
CA VAL A 89 16.41 6.31 8.30
C VAL A 89 15.53 5.08 8.17
N ILE A 90 15.21 4.41 9.29
CA ILE A 90 14.33 3.23 9.30
C ILE A 90 12.98 3.57 8.66
N ARG A 91 12.37 4.70 9.03
CA ARG A 91 11.08 5.13 8.48
C ARG A 91 11.13 5.40 6.98
N VAL A 92 12.20 6.00 6.47
CA VAL A 92 12.37 6.20 5.03
C VAL A 92 12.46 4.87 4.30
N VAL A 93 13.25 3.92 4.82
CA VAL A 93 13.40 2.59 4.22
C VAL A 93 12.06 1.85 4.23
N THR A 94 11.34 1.86 5.35
CA THR A 94 9.99 1.26 5.44
C THR A 94 9.02 1.89 4.46
N ALA A 95 9.04 3.22 4.29
CA ALA A 95 8.14 3.92 3.38
C ALA A 95 8.38 3.52 1.91
N VAL A 96 9.64 3.34 1.50
CA VAL A 96 9.98 2.89 0.15
C VAL A 96 9.47 1.46 -0.09
N PHE A 97 9.77 0.54 0.82
CA PHE A 97 9.28 -0.84 0.67
C PHE A 97 7.76 -0.95 0.71
N LEU A 98 7.10 -0.13 1.53
CA LEU A 98 5.64 -0.07 1.59
C LEU A 98 5.06 0.46 0.27
N LYS A 99 5.69 1.47 -0.34
CA LYS A 99 5.28 1.98 -1.65
C LYS A 99 5.35 0.88 -2.72
N ASP A 100 6.46 0.16 -2.80
CA ASP A 100 6.64 -0.92 -3.78
C ASP A 100 5.61 -2.04 -3.57
N THR A 101 5.32 -2.37 -2.30
CA THR A 101 4.31 -3.36 -1.94
C THR A 101 2.90 -2.92 -2.35
N LEU A 102 2.55 -1.65 -2.12
CA LEU A 102 1.26 -1.09 -2.51
C LEU A 102 1.10 -1.02 -4.02
N GLU A 103 2.15 -0.66 -4.75
CA GLU A 103 2.15 -0.62 -6.22
C GLU A 103 1.95 -2.02 -6.82
N ALA A 104 2.61 -3.04 -6.27
CA ALA A 104 2.37 -4.43 -6.66
C ALA A 104 0.93 -4.88 -6.38
N ALA A 105 0.38 -4.55 -5.21
CA ALA A 105 -1.00 -4.89 -4.86
C ALA A 105 -2.04 -4.20 -5.77
N GLN A 106 -1.78 -2.95 -6.18
CA GLN A 106 -2.63 -2.21 -7.12
C GLN A 106 -2.62 -2.85 -8.51
N ASN A 107 -1.43 -3.21 -9.02
CA ASN A 107 -1.28 -3.89 -10.30
C ASN A 107 -2.01 -5.25 -10.31
N ASP A 108 -1.92 -6.02 -9.23
CA ASP A 108 -2.64 -7.29 -9.09
C ASP A 108 -4.16 -7.09 -9.10
N ALA A 109 -4.67 -6.06 -8.42
CA ALA A 109 -6.10 -5.74 -8.40
C ALA A 109 -6.62 -5.34 -9.79
N GLU A 110 -5.87 -4.53 -10.54
CA GLU A 110 -6.20 -4.14 -11.90
C GLU A 110 -6.19 -5.35 -12.85
N LEU A 111 -5.16 -6.20 -12.75
CA LEU A 111 -5.06 -7.42 -13.55
C LEU A 111 -6.21 -8.38 -13.25
N GLN A 112 -6.63 -8.52 -11.99
CA GLN A 112 -7.81 -9.30 -11.62
C GLN A 112 -9.08 -8.72 -12.23
N MET A 113 -9.27 -7.40 -12.21
CA MET A 113 -10.42 -6.73 -12.82
C MET A 113 -10.49 -6.98 -14.33
N VAL A 114 -9.36 -6.84 -15.05
CA VAL A 114 -9.26 -7.12 -16.48
C VAL A 114 -9.58 -8.58 -16.77
N ASN A 115 -9.06 -9.51 -15.98
CA ASN A 115 -9.34 -10.94 -16.12
C ASN A 115 -10.82 -11.27 -15.88
N GLN A 116 -11.48 -10.61 -14.92
CA GLN A 116 -12.93 -10.76 -14.68
C GLN A 116 -13.75 -10.26 -15.87
N MET A 117 -13.40 -9.11 -16.45
CA MET A 117 -14.04 -8.59 -17.66
C MET A 117 -13.87 -9.54 -18.85
N ARG A 118 -12.66 -10.09 -19.03
CA ARG A 118 -12.38 -11.07 -20.08
C ARG A 118 -13.22 -12.34 -19.93
N LYS A 119 -13.30 -12.90 -18.71
CA LYS A 119 -14.12 -14.08 -18.40
C LYS A 119 -15.61 -13.83 -18.69
N LYS A 120 -16.13 -12.65 -18.32
CA LYS A 120 -17.51 -12.26 -18.64
C LYS A 120 -17.74 -12.18 -20.15
N ALA A 121 -16.84 -11.57 -20.91
CA ALA A 121 -16.94 -11.47 -22.37
C ALA A 121 -16.88 -12.86 -23.05
N GLU A 122 -15.98 -13.74 -22.58
CA GLU A 122 -15.91 -15.13 -23.06
C GLU A 122 -17.19 -15.91 -22.74
N TYR A 123 -17.77 -15.69 -21.56
CA TYR A 123 -19.03 -16.32 -21.17
C TYR A 123 -20.21 -15.86 -22.05
N ILE A 124 -20.33 -14.55 -22.30
CA ILE A 124 -21.36 -14.00 -23.20
C ILE A 124 -21.21 -14.60 -24.60
N LYS A 125 -20.00 -14.65 -25.16
CA LYS A 125 -19.75 -15.28 -26.48
C LYS A 125 -20.12 -16.76 -26.51
N ARG A 126 -19.91 -17.50 -25.42
CA ARG A 126 -20.32 -18.92 -25.32
C ARG A 126 -21.83 -19.06 -25.28
N LEU A 127 -22.50 -18.19 -24.54
CA LEU A 127 -23.96 -18.12 -24.53
C LEU A 127 -24.47 -17.83 -25.93
N GLU A 128 -24.02 -16.75 -26.57
CA GLU A 128 -24.44 -16.35 -27.92
C GLU A 128 -24.32 -17.53 -28.91
N ARG A 129 -23.17 -18.22 -28.94
CA ARG A 129 -23.01 -19.40 -29.81
C ARG A 129 -24.01 -20.51 -29.52
N ALA A 130 -24.29 -20.79 -28.26
CA ALA A 130 -25.27 -21.80 -27.87
C ALA A 130 -26.69 -21.37 -28.29
N PHE A 131 -27.06 -20.12 -28.07
CA PHE A 131 -28.35 -19.56 -28.47
C PHE A 131 -28.52 -19.56 -30.00
N THR A 132 -27.51 -19.12 -30.76
CA THR A 132 -27.53 -19.17 -32.24
C THR A 132 -27.61 -20.60 -32.78
N SER A 133 -27.04 -21.59 -32.07
CA SER A 133 -27.14 -23.00 -32.51
C SER A 133 -28.54 -23.61 -32.34
N ILE A 134 -29.38 -23.02 -31.48
CA ILE A 134 -30.75 -23.48 -31.22
C ILE A 134 -31.76 -22.67 -32.05
N ASP A 135 -31.44 -21.42 -32.40
CA ASP A 135 -32.27 -20.57 -33.24
C ASP A 135 -32.18 -20.96 -34.73
N ALA A 136 -32.96 -21.97 -35.13
CA ALA A 136 -33.13 -22.35 -36.53
C ALA A 136 -33.96 -21.34 -37.36
N GLY A 137 -34.59 -20.34 -36.73
CA GLY A 137 -35.44 -19.34 -37.40
C GLY A 137 -34.73 -18.01 -37.71
N GLY A 138 -33.57 -17.76 -37.10
CA GLY A 138 -32.78 -16.54 -37.29
C GLY A 138 -33.47 -15.26 -36.82
N ASN A 139 -34.55 -15.38 -36.03
CA ASN A 139 -35.35 -14.27 -35.55
C ASN A 139 -34.87 -13.73 -34.19
N GLY A 140 -33.84 -14.34 -33.60
CA GLY A 140 -33.26 -13.95 -32.31
C GLY A 140 -34.13 -14.29 -31.09
N MET A 141 -35.22 -15.03 -31.29
CA MET A 141 -36.22 -15.34 -30.25
C MET A 141 -36.34 -16.86 -30.10
N ILE A 142 -36.07 -17.38 -28.89
CA ILE A 142 -36.26 -18.81 -28.60
C ILE A 142 -37.59 -19.00 -27.86
N THR A 143 -38.50 -19.75 -28.48
CA THR A 143 -39.79 -20.15 -27.89
C THR A 143 -39.58 -21.14 -26.74
N GLU A 144 -40.39 -21.05 -25.68
CA GLU A 144 -40.28 -21.89 -24.46
C GLU A 144 -40.19 -23.40 -24.74
N GLU A 145 -40.94 -23.90 -25.73
CA GLU A 145 -40.91 -25.32 -26.12
C GLU A 145 -39.56 -25.79 -26.70
N ARG A 146 -38.78 -24.90 -27.33
CA ARG A 146 -37.44 -25.23 -27.85
C ARG A 146 -36.35 -25.19 -26.78
N LEU A 147 -36.57 -24.49 -25.67
CA LEU A 147 -35.66 -24.47 -24.52
C LEU A 147 -35.73 -25.78 -23.70
N ILE A 148 -36.85 -26.51 -23.80
CA ILE A 148 -37.11 -27.76 -23.07
C ILE A 148 -36.60 -28.99 -23.83
N ASP A 149 -36.33 -28.85 -25.14
CA ASP A 149 -35.73 -29.91 -25.96
C ASP A 149 -34.33 -30.27 -25.42
N PRO A 150 -34.04 -31.55 -25.08
CA PRO A 150 -32.77 -31.98 -24.50
C PRO A 150 -31.65 -32.02 -25.53
N SER A 151 -31.43 -30.90 -26.22
CA SER A 151 -30.26 -30.68 -27.04
C SER A 151 -29.00 -30.73 -26.16
N PRO A 152 -27.92 -31.42 -26.60
CA PRO A 152 -26.69 -31.57 -25.83
C PRO A 152 -26.05 -30.22 -25.46
N ALA A 153 -26.41 -29.12 -26.12
CA ALA A 153 -25.98 -27.77 -25.79
C ALA A 153 -26.62 -27.24 -24.49
N ILE A 154 -27.93 -27.45 -24.29
CA ILE A 154 -28.68 -26.98 -23.10
C ILE A 154 -28.27 -27.81 -21.88
N MET A 155 -28.10 -29.12 -22.06
CA MET A 155 -27.62 -30.05 -21.01
C MET A 155 -26.24 -29.65 -20.46
N ARG A 156 -25.35 -29.13 -21.31
CA ARG A 156 -24.01 -28.64 -20.93
C ARG A 156 -24.03 -27.29 -20.22
N LEU A 157 -25.00 -26.42 -20.53
CA LEU A 157 -25.22 -25.17 -19.82
C LEU A 157 -25.86 -25.40 -18.44
N ALA A 158 -26.75 -26.40 -18.35
CA ALA A 158 -27.44 -26.82 -17.12
C ALA A 158 -26.51 -27.49 -16.09
N SER A 159 -25.45 -28.16 -16.53
CA SER A 159 -24.49 -28.84 -15.64
C SER A 159 -23.47 -27.90 -14.98
N GLN A 160 -23.39 -26.64 -15.42
CA GLN A 160 -22.47 -25.66 -14.83
C GLN A 160 -23.04 -25.07 -13.52
N PRO A 161 -22.28 -25.12 -12.41
CA PRO A 161 -22.76 -24.69 -11.10
C PRO A 161 -23.17 -23.21 -11.03
N GLN A 162 -22.63 -22.36 -11.91
CA GLN A 162 -22.95 -20.93 -12.00
C GLN A 162 -24.41 -20.67 -12.47
N ASN A 163 -25.00 -21.59 -13.22
CA ASN A 163 -26.31 -21.41 -13.89
C ASN A 163 -27.48 -22.01 -13.09
N ARG A 164 -27.21 -22.62 -11.93
CA ARG A 164 -28.22 -23.28 -11.09
C ARG A 164 -29.32 -22.32 -10.59
N CYS A 165 -28.96 -21.10 -10.18
CA CYS A 165 -29.95 -20.12 -9.68
C CYS A 165 -30.90 -19.61 -10.78
N ALA A 166 -30.40 -19.37 -12.00
CA ALA A 166 -31.22 -18.92 -13.12
C ALA A 166 -32.27 -19.99 -13.50
N MET A 167 -31.90 -21.26 -13.42
CA MET A 167 -32.78 -22.38 -13.75
C MET A 167 -33.86 -22.64 -12.68
N ILE A 168 -33.53 -22.46 -11.39
CA ILE A 168 -34.50 -22.57 -10.28
C ILE A 168 -35.57 -21.47 -10.39
N SER A 169 -35.18 -20.26 -10.79
CA SER A 169 -36.13 -19.14 -10.94
C SER A 169 -37.12 -19.37 -12.10
N LEU A 170 -36.65 -19.95 -13.22
CA LEU A 170 -37.49 -20.30 -14.37
C LEU A 170 -38.46 -21.46 -14.05
N THR A 171 -38.02 -22.47 -13.31
CA THR A 171 -38.90 -23.58 -12.91
C THR A 171 -39.95 -23.19 -11.84
N TYR A 172 -39.65 -22.21 -10.98
CA TYR A 172 -40.59 -21.74 -9.96
C TYR A 172 -41.72 -20.85 -10.55
N SER A 173 -41.41 -20.07 -11.58
CA SER A 173 -42.39 -19.27 -12.34
C SER A 173 -43.48 -20.15 -12.98
N HIS A 174 -43.07 -21.26 -13.60
CA HIS A 174 -43.95 -22.16 -14.34
C HIS A 174 -44.92 -22.94 -13.42
N ARG A 175 -44.53 -23.23 -12.16
CA ARG A 175 -45.40 -23.92 -11.20
C ARG A 175 -46.50 -23.02 -10.64
N ARG A 176 -46.37 -21.69 -10.74
CA ARG A 176 -47.38 -20.71 -10.29
C ARG A 176 -48.47 -20.45 -11.33
N MET A 177 -48.20 -20.67 -12.61
CA MET A 177 -49.17 -20.47 -13.69
C MET A 177 -50.05 -21.70 -13.98
N ALA A 178 -49.63 -22.89 -13.55
CA ALA A 178 -50.36 -24.16 -13.76
C ALA A 178 -51.30 -24.56 -12.62
N ALA A 179 -51.46 -23.72 -11.58
CA ALA A 179 -52.40 -23.98 -10.49
C ALA A 179 -53.71 -23.22 -10.75
N ASP A 180 -54.78 -23.97 -11.07
CA ASP A 180 -56.14 -23.43 -11.11
C ASP A 180 -56.46 -22.75 -9.77
N PRO A 181 -57.11 -21.57 -9.79
CA PRO A 181 -57.53 -20.91 -8.57
C PRO A 181 -58.54 -21.81 -7.82
N PRO A 182 -58.42 -21.96 -6.50
CA PRO A 182 -59.40 -22.73 -5.72
C PRO A 182 -60.79 -22.10 -5.85
N PRO A 183 -61.88 -22.91 -5.87
CA PRO A 183 -63.23 -22.41 -6.06
C PRO A 183 -63.60 -21.43 -4.94
N LEU A 184 -64.20 -20.30 -5.32
CA LEU A 184 -64.64 -19.25 -4.40
C LEU A 184 -65.68 -19.80 -3.40
N PRO A 185 -65.56 -19.48 -2.10
CA PRO A 185 -66.56 -19.87 -1.11
C PRO A 185 -67.89 -19.12 -1.34
N PRO A 186 -69.05 -19.72 -0.99
CA PRO A 186 -70.35 -19.13 -1.24
C PRO A 186 -70.53 -17.83 -0.45
N ALA A 187 -71.01 -16.80 -1.15
CA ALA A 187 -71.34 -15.49 -0.57
C ALA A 187 -72.46 -15.64 0.48
N PHE A 188 -72.12 -15.43 1.74
CA PHE A 188 -73.09 -15.24 2.82
C PHE A 188 -73.39 -13.74 2.97
N ILE A 189 -74.70 -13.46 3.05
CA ILE A 189 -75.34 -12.18 3.40
C ILE A 189 -74.87 -11.70 4.77
#